data_AF-A0A1J5U2M1-F1
#
_entry.id   AF-A0A1J5U2M1-F1
#
_cell.length_a   1.000
_cell.length_b   1.000
_cell.length_c   1.000
_cell.angle_alpha   90.00
_cell.angle_beta   90.00
_cell.angle_gamma   90.00
#
_symmetry.space_group_name_H-M   'P 1'
#
loop_
_entity.id
_entity.type
_entity.pdbx_description
1 polymer ?
#
loop_
_entity_poly.entity_id
_entity_poly.type
_entity_poly.pdbx_seq_one_letter_code
_entity_poly.pdbx_strand_id
1 'polypeptide(L)'
;MSQTFTQMLEKVEEFHNKHDFASKKNNGHDMSYRILLTMEELGELAECFTKGKSKKEKAEELADILILTVGHAIAMDVNLEEAFNKKMEIIMKRPAIRGDFGIRVTEYKK
;
A
#
# COMPACT_ATOMS: atom_id res chain seq x y z
N MET A 1 21.93 5.86 -1.89
CA MET A 1 21.97 4.57 -1.16
C MET A 1 20.66 3.85 -1.43
N SER A 2 20.70 2.54 -1.73
CA SER A 2 19.49 1.71 -1.79
C SER A 2 18.99 1.45 -0.36
N GLN A 3 17.68 1.51 -0.17
CA GLN A 3 17.02 1.25 1.12
C GLN A 3 16.45 -0.18 1.12
N THR A 4 16.50 -0.89 2.25
CA THR A 4 15.83 -2.18 2.42
C THR A 4 14.36 -2.01 2.82
N PHE A 5 13.54 -3.04 2.65
CA PHE A 5 12.15 -3.02 3.12
C PHE A 5 12.05 -2.80 4.63
N THR A 6 12.91 -3.45 5.41
CA THR A 6 13.05 -3.23 6.86
C THR A 6 13.33 -1.76 7.20
N GLN A 7 14.24 -1.11 6.48
CA GLN A 7 14.51 0.31 6.69
C GLN A 7 13.34 1.21 6.31
N MET A 8 12.45 0.78 5.41
CA MET A 8 11.21 1.51 5.11
C MET A 8 10.19 1.34 6.24
N LEU A 9 10.02 0.11 6.73
CA LEU A 9 9.19 -0.19 7.90
C LEU A 9 9.60 0.65 9.12
N GLU A 10 10.90 0.66 9.46
CA GLU A 10 11.44 1.41 10.60
C GLU A 10 11.11 2.90 10.53
N LYS A 11 11.18 3.53 9.34
CA LYS A 11 10.80 4.94 9.18
C LYS A 11 9.32 5.19 9.41
N VAL A 12 8.45 4.30 8.94
CA VAL A 12 7.00 4.41 9.15
C VAL A 12 6.65 4.12 10.62
N GLU A 13 7.36 3.19 11.26
CA GLU A 13 7.23 2.91 12.69
C GLU A 13 7.66 4.10 13.54
N GLU A 14 8.79 4.74 13.22
CA GLU A 14 9.23 5.98 13.88
C GLU A 14 8.16 7.08 13.75
N PHE A 15 7.54 7.21 12.57
CA PHE A 15 6.43 8.13 12.35
C PHE A 15 5.20 7.79 13.22
N HIS A 16 4.81 6.52 13.29
CA HIS A 16 3.71 6.06 14.16
C HIS A 16 3.99 6.35 15.64
N ASN A 17 5.22 6.10 16.09
CA ASN A 17 5.66 6.32 17.47
C ASN A 17 5.69 7.81 17.82
N LYS A 18 6.22 8.64 16.91
CA LYS A 18 6.27 10.10 17.06
C LYS A 18 4.88 10.71 17.30
N HIS A 19 3.85 10.17 16.66
CA HIS A 19 2.48 10.65 16.76
C HIS A 19 1.58 9.81 17.68
N ASP A 20 2.15 8.82 18.38
CA ASP A 20 1.45 7.95 19.32
C ASP A 20 0.16 7.36 18.72
N PHE A 21 0.25 6.84 17.49
CA PHE A 21 -0.93 6.33 16.76
C PHE A 21 -1.56 5.09 17.40
N ALA A 22 -0.78 4.31 18.16
CA ALA A 22 -1.26 3.12 18.86
C ALA A 22 -2.14 3.45 20.07
N SER A 23 -2.10 4.68 20.60
CA SER A 23 -2.89 5.00 21.78
C SER A 23 -4.38 5.07 21.46
N LYS A 24 -5.20 4.63 22.43
CA LYS A 24 -6.66 4.73 22.34
C LYS A 24 -7.15 6.16 22.14
N LYS A 25 -6.37 7.16 22.55
CA LYS A 25 -6.70 8.57 22.41
C LYS A 25 -6.58 9.03 20.95
N ASN A 26 -5.53 8.59 20.26
CA ASN A 26 -5.24 9.03 18.89
C ASN A 26 -5.85 8.10 17.83
N ASN A 27 -6.12 6.84 18.19
CA ASN A 27 -6.87 5.88 17.38
C ASN A 27 -6.31 5.65 15.96
N GLY A 28 -5.02 5.94 15.74
CA GLY A 28 -4.38 5.86 14.43
C GLY A 28 -4.11 4.42 13.96
N HIS A 29 -4.23 3.44 14.86
CA HIS A 29 -4.16 2.01 14.53
C HIS A 29 -5.54 1.36 14.33
N ASP A 30 -6.65 2.11 14.44
CA ASP A 30 -7.96 1.57 14.07
C ASP A 30 -8.02 1.26 12.57
N MET A 31 -8.27 0.00 12.23
CA MET A 31 -8.18 -0.45 10.84
C MET A 31 -9.26 0.17 9.94
N SER A 32 -10.45 0.48 10.47
CA SER A 32 -11.48 1.15 9.67
C SER A 32 -11.03 2.56 9.29
N TYR A 33 -10.45 3.28 10.25
CA TYR A 33 -9.85 4.60 10.01
C TYR A 33 -8.69 4.54 9.02
N ARG A 34 -7.78 3.57 9.16
CA ARG A 34 -6.65 3.45 8.22
C ARG A 34 -7.07 3.08 6.80
N ILE A 35 -8.14 2.31 6.63
CA ILE A 35 -8.70 2.02 5.31
C ILE A 35 -9.34 3.28 4.71
N LEU A 36 -10.02 4.11 5.52
CA LEU A 36 -10.55 5.41 5.08
C LEU A 36 -9.43 6.31 4.56
N LEU A 37 -8.32 6.46 5.30
CA LEU A 37 -7.15 7.22 4.84
C LEU A 37 -6.60 6.69 3.51
N THR A 38 -6.62 5.37 3.32
CA THR A 38 -6.14 4.77 2.05
C THR A 38 -7.06 5.09 0.88
N MET A 39 -8.36 5.21 1.14
CA MET A 39 -9.31 5.65 0.12
C MET A 39 -9.11 7.11 -0.27
N GLU A 40 -8.71 7.96 0.68
CA GLU A 40 -8.36 9.36 0.41
C GLU A 40 -7.15 9.43 -0.55
N GLU A 41 -6.02 8.78 -0.23
CA GLU A 41 -4.82 8.79 -1.09
C GLU A 41 -5.06 8.13 -2.46
N LEU A 42 -5.90 7.09 -2.53
CA LEU A 42 -6.31 6.51 -3.82
C LEU A 42 -7.12 7.51 -4.67
N GLY A 43 -7.93 8.35 -4.03
CA GLY A 43 -8.64 9.45 -4.67
C GLY A 43 -7.68 10.50 -5.22
N GLU A 44 -6.67 10.89 -4.44
CA GLU A 44 -5.65 11.87 -4.85
C GLU A 44 -4.79 11.33 -6.01
N LEU A 45 -4.39 10.05 -5.97
CA LEU A 45 -3.72 9.40 -7.09
C LEU A 45 -4.61 9.37 -8.35
N ALA A 46 -5.90 9.05 -8.21
CA ALA A 46 -6.84 9.04 -9.33
C ALA A 46 -7.04 10.45 -9.92
N GLU A 47 -7.12 11.47 -9.07
CA GLU A 47 -7.10 12.88 -9.49
C GLU A 47 -5.85 13.20 -10.32
N CYS A 48 -4.68 12.73 -9.88
CA CYS A 48 -3.44 12.96 -10.59
C CYS A 48 -3.45 12.43 -12.03
N PHE A 49 -4.08 11.27 -12.26
CA PHE A 49 -4.23 10.72 -13.61
C PHE A 49 -5.31 11.43 -14.44
N THR A 50 -6.46 11.74 -13.84
CA THR A 50 -7.60 12.33 -14.55
C THR A 50 -7.39 13.81 -14.89
N LYS A 51 -6.64 14.55 -14.08
CA LYS A 51 -6.33 15.98 -14.30
C LYS A 51 -4.98 16.22 -14.97
N GLY A 52 -4.31 15.18 -15.46
CA GLY A 52 -3.06 15.33 -16.22
C GLY A 52 -1.89 15.88 -15.40
N LYS A 53 -1.85 15.62 -14.09
CA LYS A 53 -0.77 16.07 -13.19
C LYS A 53 0.60 15.52 -13.58
N SER A 54 1.65 16.13 -13.05
CA SER A 54 3.03 15.77 -13.36
C SER A 54 3.38 14.35 -12.90
N LYS A 55 4.44 13.76 -13.47
CA LYS A 55 4.97 12.47 -12.99
C LYS A 55 5.45 12.54 -11.54
N LYS A 56 5.86 13.73 -11.08
CA LYS A 56 6.33 13.96 -9.72
C LYS A 56 5.15 13.81 -8.75
N GLU A 57 4.06 14.55 -8.98
CA GLU A 57 2.84 14.45 -8.15
C GLU A 57 2.33 13.00 -8.13
N LYS A 58 2.22 12.34 -9.29
CA LYS A 58 1.81 10.92 -9.36
C LYS A 58 2.69 9.98 -8.53
N ALA A 59 3.99 10.27 -8.42
CA ALA A 59 4.92 9.44 -7.65
C ALA A 59 4.80 9.72 -6.15
N GLU A 60 4.45 10.94 -5.75
CA GLU A 60 4.16 11.32 -4.37
C GLU A 60 2.90 10.59 -3.89
N GLU A 61 1.78 10.72 -4.59
CA GLU A 61 0.52 10.02 -4.22
C GLU A 61 0.67 8.48 -4.21
N LEU A 62 1.49 7.93 -5.10
CA LEU A 62 1.80 6.49 -5.10
C LEU A 62 2.64 6.08 -3.87
N ALA A 63 3.53 6.96 -3.41
CA ALA A 63 4.31 6.73 -2.20
C ALA A 63 3.42 6.81 -0.95
N ASP A 64 2.42 7.69 -0.92
CA ASP A 64 1.48 7.80 0.21
C ASP A 64 0.66 6.51 0.40
N ILE A 65 0.19 5.91 -0.69
CA ILE A 65 -0.45 4.58 -0.66
C ILE A 65 0.50 3.51 -0.09
N LEU A 66 1.78 3.54 -0.47
CA LEU A 66 2.77 2.59 0.04
C LEU A 66 3.02 2.81 1.55
N ILE A 67 3.15 4.06 1.99
CA ILE A 67 3.33 4.41 3.41
C ILE A 67 2.13 3.94 4.24
N LEU A 68 0.91 4.16 3.76
CA LEU A 68 -0.30 3.66 4.43
C LEU A 68 -0.31 2.13 4.50
N THR A 69 0.03 1.45 3.40
CA THR A 69 0.11 -0.02 3.31
C THR A 69 1.11 -0.59 4.33
N VAL A 70 2.30 -0.01 4.39
CA VAL A 70 3.33 -0.38 5.39
C VAL A 70 2.81 -0.12 6.80
N GLY A 71 2.14 1.02 7.01
CA GLY A 71 1.56 1.34 8.31
C GLY A 71 0.39 0.43 8.70
N HIS A 72 -0.38 -0.13 7.76
CA HIS A 72 -1.35 -1.19 8.06
C HIS A 72 -0.65 -2.43 8.61
N ALA A 73 0.47 -2.83 8.01
CA ALA A 73 1.23 -3.99 8.48
C ALA A 73 1.71 -3.80 9.93
N ILE A 74 2.15 -2.59 10.28
CA ILE A 74 2.51 -2.22 11.66
C ILE A 74 1.29 -2.28 12.58
N ALA A 75 0.17 -1.66 12.19
CA ALA A 75 -1.04 -1.63 13.01
C ALA A 75 -1.68 -3.02 13.21
N MET A 76 -1.51 -3.93 12.25
CA MET A 76 -2.01 -5.30 12.29
C MET A 76 -1.02 -6.32 12.89
N ASP A 77 0.21 -5.91 13.18
CA ASP A 77 1.32 -6.79 13.54
C ASP A 77 1.52 -7.95 12.55
N VAL A 78 1.60 -7.61 11.25
CA VAL A 78 1.75 -8.58 10.15
C VAL A 78 3.13 -8.47 9.50
N ASN A 79 3.79 -9.61 9.32
CA ASN A 79 4.97 -9.71 8.46
C ASN A 79 4.59 -9.56 6.98
N LEU A 80 4.53 -8.31 6.51
CA LEU A 80 4.14 -7.99 5.14
C LEU A 80 5.14 -8.50 4.10
N GLU A 81 6.44 -8.56 4.42
CA GLU A 81 7.46 -9.09 3.51
C GLU A 81 7.23 -10.57 3.22
N GLU A 82 7.01 -11.36 4.27
CA GLU A 82 6.71 -12.79 4.13
C GLU A 82 5.39 -13.00 3.39
N ALA A 83 4.35 -12.24 3.73
CA ALA A 83 3.06 -12.31 3.05
C ALA A 83 3.17 -11.95 1.56
N PHE A 84 3.96 -10.93 1.22
CA PHE A 84 4.27 -10.52 -0.14
C PHE A 84 4.98 -11.65 -0.89
N ASN A 85 6.06 -12.20 -0.33
CA ASN A 85 6.85 -13.26 -0.96
C ASN A 85 5.99 -14.50 -1.25
N LYS A 86 5.22 -14.97 -0.27
CA LYS A 86 4.26 -16.08 -0.43
C LYS A 86 3.25 -15.77 -1.52
N LYS A 87 2.73 -14.54 -1.58
CA LYS A 87 1.77 -14.16 -2.62
C LYS A 87 2.41 -14.16 -4.01
N MET A 88 3.64 -13.68 -4.14
CA MET A 88 4.37 -13.65 -5.40
C MET A 88 4.59 -15.05 -5.97
N GLU A 89 4.98 -16.02 -5.13
CA GLU A 89 5.13 -17.43 -5.55
C GLU A 89 3.85 -18.02 -6.17
N ILE A 90 2.69 -17.61 -5.66
CA ILE A 90 1.38 -18.04 -6.16
C ILE A 90 1.06 -17.34 -7.48
N ILE A 91 1.11 -15.99 -7.51
CA ILE A 91 0.64 -15.24 -8.67
C ILE A 91 1.52 -15.43 -9.91
N MET A 92 2.82 -15.71 -9.72
CA MET A 92 3.76 -15.99 -10.81
C MET A 92 3.44 -17.29 -11.57
N LYS A 93 2.67 -18.20 -10.96
CA LYS A 93 2.24 -19.47 -11.58
C LYS A 93 0.89 -19.34 -12.30
N ARG A 94 0.19 -18.21 -12.15
CA ARG A 94 -1.15 -18.03 -12.70
C ARG A 94 -1.09 -17.76 -14.20
N PRO A 95 -2.08 -18.22 -14.97
CA PRO A 95 -2.16 -17.87 -16.37
C PRO A 95 -2.46 -16.37 -16.54
N ALA A 96 -1.91 -15.81 -17.61
CA ALA A 96 -2.22 -14.47 -18.09
C ALA A 96 -3.38 -14.56 -19.10
N ILE A 97 -4.49 -13.88 -18.83
CA ILE A 97 -5.69 -13.87 -19.67
C ILE A 97 -5.88 -12.45 -20.22
N ARG A 98 -6.09 -12.31 -21.53
CA ARG A 98 -6.42 -11.00 -22.14
C ARG A 98 -7.91 -10.70 -21.96
N GLY A 99 -8.22 -9.55 -21.38
CA GLY A 99 -9.56 -8.96 -21.31
C GLY A 99 -9.62 -7.61 -22.02
N ASP A 100 -10.75 -6.90 -21.88
CA ASP A 100 -11.05 -5.69 -22.66
C ASP A 100 -10.08 -4.52 -22.38
N PHE A 101 -9.55 -4.45 -21.16
CA PHE A 101 -8.64 -3.39 -20.71
C PHE A 101 -7.17 -3.82 -20.62
N GLY A 102 -6.82 -5.05 -21.02
CA GLY A 102 -5.44 -5.54 -20.99
C GLY A 102 -5.29 -6.97 -20.51
N ILE A 103 -4.07 -7.32 -20.08
CA ILE A 103 -3.76 -8.64 -19.53
C ILE A 103 -4.07 -8.66 -18.03
N ARG A 104 -4.71 -9.74 -17.58
CA ARG A 104 -4.98 -10.02 -16.16
C ARG A 104 -4.34 -11.34 -15.76
N VAL A 105 -3.59 -11.33 -14.66
CA VAL A 105 -3.02 -12.54 -14.04
C VAL A 105 -4.03 -13.09 -13.03
N THR A 106 -4.71 -14.19 -13.35
CA THR A 106 -5.81 -14.70 -12.53
C THR A 106 -6.07 -16.19 -12.72
N GLU A 107 -6.59 -16.85 -11.69
CA GLU A 107 -7.05 -18.25 -11.75
C GLU A 107 -8.51 -18.37 -12.21
N TYR A 108 -9.26 -17.27 -12.20
CA TYR A 108 -10.65 -17.26 -12.64
C TYR A 108 -10.70 -17.54 -14.15
N LYS A 109 -11.30 -18.67 -14.50
CA LYS A 109 -11.75 -18.96 -15.86
C LYS A 109 -13.16 -18.39 -16.00
N LYS A 110 -13.39 -17.58 -17.05
CA LYS A 110 -14.74 -17.15 -17.43
C LYS A 110 -15.61 -18.35 -17.75
#